data_AF-A0A7C4PD65-F1
#
_entry.id   AF-A0A7C4PD65-F1
#
_cell.length_a   1.000
_cell.length_b   1.000
_cell.length_c   1.000
_cell.angle_alpha   90.00
_cell.angle_beta   90.00
_cell.angle_gamma   90.00
#
_symmetry.space_group_name_H-M   'P 1'
#
loop_
_entity.id
_entity.type
_entity.pdbx_description
1 polymer ?
#
loop_
_entity_poly.entity_id
_entity_poly.type
_entity_poly.pdbx_seq_one_letter_code
_entity_poly.pdbx_strand_id
1 'polypeptide(L)'
;MADVGEKQHAFIATPEKALLDLVYLEPEGDMLGYLAELMLSNLNRLDWHLLERLARKIEKPKLLRAIKALRELVREEGEFESL
;
A
#
# COMPACT_ATOMS: atom_id res chain seq x y z
N MET A 1 -14.37 11.88 2.87
CA MET A 1 -15.74 11.65 2.39
C MET A 1 -15.74 12.03 0.93
N ALA A 2 -15.99 11.07 0.04
CA ALA A 2 -16.04 11.31 -1.40
C ALA A 2 -17.49 11.34 -1.86
N ASP A 3 -17.79 12.19 -2.83
CA ASP A 3 -19.05 12.17 -3.57
C ASP A 3 -19.03 10.99 -4.54
N VAL A 4 -20.09 10.19 -4.54
CA VAL A 4 -20.22 9.00 -5.39
C VAL A 4 -21.40 9.13 -6.37
N GLY A 5 -21.99 10.32 -6.48
CA GLY A 5 -23.16 10.63 -7.28
C GLY A 5 -24.44 10.78 -6.43
N GLU A 6 -25.45 11.45 -7.00
CA GLU A 6 -26.80 11.58 -6.42
C GLU A 6 -26.87 12.06 -4.96
N LYS A 7 -25.95 12.96 -4.54
CA LYS A 7 -25.82 13.45 -3.15
C LYS A 7 -25.45 12.35 -2.13
N GLN A 8 -24.92 11.24 -2.61
CA GLN A 8 -24.42 10.17 -1.77
C GLN A 8 -22.95 10.40 -1.45
N HIS A 9 -22.63 10.14 -0.19
CA HIS A 9 -21.30 10.32 0.35
C HIS A 9 -20.81 9.02 0.97
N ALA A 10 -19.59 8.63 0.63
CA ALA A 10 -18.96 7.43 1.17
C ALA A 10 -17.61 7.73 1.81
N PHE A 11 -17.24 6.89 2.77
CA PHE A 11 -15.87 6.82 3.26
C PHE A 11 -15.08 5.92 2.30
N ILE A 12 -14.29 6.53 1.43
CA ILE A 12 -13.34 5.81 0.58
C ILE A 12 -12.08 5.56 1.39
N ALA A 13 -11.56 4.33 1.33
CA ALA A 13 -10.28 3.97 1.92
C ALA A 13 -9.17 4.86 1.34
N THR A 14 -8.24 5.31 2.18
CA THR A 14 -7.03 5.94 1.64
C THR A 14 -6.21 4.90 0.87
N PRO A 15 -5.35 5.30 -0.09
CA PRO A 15 -4.48 4.37 -0.79
C PRO A 15 -3.68 3.46 0.16
N GLU A 16 -3.21 4.01 1.28
CA GLU A 16 -2.49 3.26 2.32
C GLU A 16 -3.36 2.17 2.95
N LYS A 17 -4.62 2.50 3.26
CA LYS A 17 -5.55 1.53 3.84
C LYS A 17 -5.91 0.44 2.83
N ALA A 18 -6.19 0.82 1.60
CA ALA A 18 -6.53 -0.12 0.53
C ALA A 18 -5.37 -1.08 0.24
N LEU A 19 -4.14 -0.59 0.20
CA LEU A 19 -2.95 -1.41 0.01
C LEU A 19 -2.76 -2.42 1.15
N LEU A 20 -2.92 -2.00 2.40
CA LEU A 20 -2.85 -2.92 3.54
C LEU A 20 -3.97 -3.96 3.53
N ASP A 21 -5.16 -3.61 3.04
CA ASP A 21 -6.28 -4.54 2.91
C ASP A 21 -6.00 -5.61 1.85
N LEU A 22 -5.45 -5.24 0.70
CA LEU A 22 -5.01 -6.19 -0.33
C LEU A 22 -3.99 -7.18 0.23
N VAL A 23 -2.94 -6.67 0.88
CA VAL A 23 -1.92 -7.51 1.53
C VAL A 23 -2.53 -8.41 2.61
N TYR A 24 -3.50 -7.91 3.37
CA TYR A 24 -4.13 -8.68 4.44
C TYR A 24 -4.95 -9.85 3.89
N LEU A 25 -5.71 -9.62 2.82
CA LEU A 25 -6.64 -10.59 2.23
C LEU A 25 -5.95 -11.68 1.43
N GLU A 26 -4.87 -11.36 0.72
CA GLU A 26 -4.20 -12.35 -0.13
C GLU A 26 -3.19 -13.20 0.63
N PRO A 27 -3.25 -14.54 0.56
CA PRO A 27 -2.16 -15.40 1.05
C PRO A 27 -0.83 -14.93 0.45
N GLU A 28 0.20 -14.85 1.30
CA GLU A 28 1.54 -14.41 0.88
C GLU A 28 1.61 -13.01 0.25
N GLY A 29 0.58 -12.17 0.45
CA GLY A 29 0.55 -10.80 -0.06
C GLY A 29 1.65 -9.86 0.48
N ASP A 30 2.49 -10.33 1.41
CA ASP A 30 3.69 -9.63 1.88
C ASP A 30 4.98 -9.98 1.11
N MET A 31 4.91 -10.85 0.11
CA MET A 31 6.05 -11.21 -0.73
C MET A 31 6.34 -10.15 -1.79
N LEU A 32 7.62 -9.91 -2.05
CA LEU A 32 8.09 -8.96 -3.06
C LEU A 32 7.52 -9.27 -4.46
N GLY A 33 7.48 -10.55 -4.85
CA GLY A 33 6.95 -10.97 -6.15
C GLY A 33 5.49 -10.58 -6.35
N TYR A 34 4.63 -10.88 -5.36
CA TYR A 34 3.23 -10.47 -5.40
C TYR A 34 3.09 -8.94 -5.49
N LEU A 35 3.85 -8.20 -4.67
CA LEU A 35 3.80 -6.74 -4.65
C LEU A 35 4.29 -6.11 -5.97
N ALA A 36 5.27 -6.72 -6.64
CA ALA A 36 5.75 -6.30 -7.95
C ALA A 36 4.70 -6.53 -9.05
N GLU A 37 3.95 -7.65 -8.98
CA GLU A 37 2.88 -7.97 -9.93
C GLU A 37 1.69 -7.01 -9.86
N LEU A 38 1.49 -6.32 -8.72
CA LEU A 38 0.44 -5.31 -8.57
C LEU A 38 0.65 -4.06 -9.44
N MET A 39 1.80 -3.94 -10.13
CA MET A 39 2.14 -2.80 -11.00
C MET A 39 1.86 -1.45 -10.33
N LEU A 40 2.19 -1.36 -9.03
CA LEU A 40 1.83 -0.21 -8.20
C LEU A 40 2.53 1.03 -8.72
N SER A 41 1.76 1.98 -9.24
CA SER A 41 2.29 3.26 -9.70
C SER A 41 2.19 4.32 -8.60
N ASN A 42 3.08 5.32 -8.61
CA ASN A 42 3.10 6.44 -7.67
C ASN A 42 3.35 6.03 -6.20
N LEU A 43 4.13 4.97 -5.95
CA LEU A 43 4.49 4.57 -4.58
C LEU A 43 5.20 5.68 -3.80
N ASN A 44 5.86 6.61 -4.50
CA ASN A 44 6.45 7.83 -3.95
C ASN A 44 5.43 8.81 -3.33
N ARG A 45 4.13 8.72 -3.68
CA ARG A 45 3.05 9.57 -3.15
C ARG A 45 2.38 8.99 -1.91
N LEU A 46 2.69 7.76 -1.53
CA LEU A 46 2.16 7.13 -0.32
C LEU A 46 2.66 7.87 0.92
N ASP A 47 1.77 8.09 1.88
CA ASP A 47 2.17 8.52 3.22
C ASP A 47 2.70 7.30 4.00
N TRP A 48 4.01 7.09 3.94
CA TRP A 48 4.71 6.00 4.64
C TRP A 48 4.49 6.02 6.16
N HIS A 49 4.34 7.20 6.75
CA HIS A 49 4.09 7.31 8.18
C HIS A 49 2.66 6.87 8.53
N LEU A 50 1.67 7.24 7.72
CA LEU A 50 0.30 6.74 7.84
C LEU A 50 0.25 5.22 7.62
N LEU A 51 0.91 4.70 6.59
CA LEU A 51 0.97 3.27 6.27
C LEU A 51 1.53 2.45 7.44
N GLU A 52 2.67 2.85 8.01
CA GLU A 52 3.26 2.21 9.19
C GLU A 52 2.35 2.28 10.41
N ARG A 53 1.72 3.44 10.66
CA ARG A 53 0.80 3.60 11.78
C ARG A 53 -0.42 2.68 11.65
N LEU A 54 -0.98 2.56 10.45
CA LEU A 54 -2.11 1.66 10.18
C LEU A 54 -1.70 0.19 10.35
N ALA A 55 -0.55 -0.22 9.80
CA ALA A 55 -0.06 -1.59 9.95
C ALA A 55 0.20 -1.96 11.42
N ARG A 56 0.79 -1.05 12.22
CA ARG A 56 1.00 -1.27 13.66
C ARG A 56 -0.32 -1.41 14.42
N LYS A 57 -1.35 -0.63 14.07
CA LYS A 57 -2.69 -0.74 14.70
C LYS A 57 -3.38 -2.09 14.43
N ILE A 58 -3.10 -2.72 13.29
CA ILE A 58 -3.68 -4.03 12.92
C ILE A 58 -2.93 -5.18 13.62
N GLU A 59 -1.74 -4.91 14.18
CA GLU A 59 -0.93 -5.85 14.97
C GLU A 59 -0.60 -7.18 14.27
N LYS A 60 -0.50 -7.16 12.94
CA LYS A 60 -0.11 -8.33 12.14
C LYS A 60 1.33 -8.19 11.62
N PRO A 61 2.24 -9.11 11.98
CA PRO A 61 3.63 -9.10 11.50
C PRO A 61 3.74 -9.06 9.96
N LYS A 62 2.80 -9.71 9.28
CA LYS A 62 2.67 -9.74 7.82
C LYS A 62 2.67 -8.34 7.20
N LEU A 63 1.91 -7.41 7.77
CA LEU A 63 1.78 -6.06 7.22
C LEU A 63 3.08 -5.26 7.37
N LEU A 64 3.83 -5.47 8.45
CA LEU A 64 5.14 -4.84 8.62
C LEU A 64 6.17 -5.41 7.64
N ARG A 65 6.09 -6.70 7.29
CA ARG A 65 6.93 -7.30 6.24
C ARG A 65 6.59 -6.74 4.87
N ALA A 66 5.30 -6.61 4.54
CA ALA A 66 4.87 -5.99 3.29
C ALA A 66 5.37 -4.55 3.14
N ILE A 67 5.36 -3.75 4.21
CA ILE A 67 5.92 -2.38 4.16
C ILE A 67 7.42 -2.40 3.83
N LYS A 68 8.18 -3.38 4.34
CA LYS A 68 9.60 -3.51 3.99
C LYS A 68 9.79 -3.85 2.52
N ALA A 69 9.06 -4.83 2.01
CA ALA A 69 9.10 -5.20 0.60
C ALA A 69 8.67 -4.04 -0.33
N LEU A 70 7.64 -3.28 0.05
CA LEU A 70 7.21 -2.07 -0.67
C LEU A 70 8.30 -1.00 -0.73
N ARG A 71 9.07 -0.81 0.35
CA ARG A 71 10.21 0.13 0.36
C ARG A 71 11.35 -0.33 -0.54
N GLU A 72 11.55 -1.64 -0.68
CA GLU A 72 12.53 -2.20 -1.62
C GLU A 72 12.11 -1.91 -3.06
N LEU A 73 10.83 -2.13 -3.41
CA LEU A 73 10.30 -1.80 -4.74
C LEU A 73 10.44 -0.32 -5.11
N VAL A 74 10.13 0.59 -4.17
CA VAL A 74 10.26 2.04 -4.41
C VAL A 74 11.71 2.44 -4.67
N ARG A 75 12.64 1.79 -3.98
CA ARG A 75 14.06 2.05 -4.18
C ARG A 75 14.50 1.60 -5.56
N GLU A 76 14.07 0.41 -5.99
CA GLU A 76 14.35 -0.10 -7.32
C GLU A 76 13.76 0.83 -8.40
N GLU A 77 12.48 1.23 -8.31
CA GLU A 77 11.86 2.17 -9.26
C GLU A 77 12.59 3.52 -9.36
N GLY A 78 13.01 4.09 -8.23
CA GLY A 78 13.74 5.36 -8.21
C GLY A 78 15.13 5.27 -8.84
N GLU A 79 15.79 4.10 -8.76
CA GLU A 79 17.06 3.84 -9.44
C GLU A 79 16.88 3.73 -10.97
N PHE A 80 15.73 3.24 -11.46
CA PHE A 80 15.41 3.17 -12.90
C PHE A 80 14.98 4.51 -13.52
N GLU A 81 14.26 5.37 -12.80
CA GLU A 81 13.90 6.72 -13.30
C GLU A 81 15.11 7.67 -13.40
N SER A 82 16.23 7.32 -12.75
CA SER A 82 17.45 8.14 -12.71
C SER A 82 18.46 7.83 -13.82
N LEU A 83 18.16 6.90 -14.74
CA LEU A 83 19.03 6.44 -15.83
C LEU A 83 18.56 6.94 -17.21
#